data_AF-A0A957WGC0-F1
#
_entry.id   AF-A0A957WGC0-F1
#
_cell.length_a   1.000
_cell.length_b   1.000
_cell.length_c   1.000
_cell.angle_alpha   90.00
_cell.angle_beta   90.00
_cell.angle_gamma   90.00
#
_symmetry.space_group_name_H-M   'P 1'
#
loop_
_entity.id
_entity.type
_entity.pdbx_description
1 polymer ?
#
loop_
_entity_poly.entity_id
_entity_poly.type
_entity_poly.pdbx_seq_one_letter_code
_entity_poly.pdbx_strand_id
1 'polypeptide(L)'
;MDQELKKKLINRLHQASSQNGPVAIDEDGKLIAVILSASDYQQFQAERDGRLLKLKQEMDAVLALVQSHTRKRSLAEVEARLGALRKIILEEMGE
;
A
#
# COMPACT_ATOMS: atom_id res chain seq x y z
N MET A 1 22.01 22.12 13.67
CA MET A 1 20.61 21.67 13.77
C MET A 1 20.02 22.33 15.02
N ASP A 2 18.96 23.12 14.84
CA ASP A 2 18.41 23.99 15.88
C ASP A 2 17.77 23.18 17.03
N GLN A 3 18.05 23.55 18.30
CA GLN A 3 17.54 22.84 19.48
C GLN A 3 16.01 22.90 19.57
N GLU A 4 15.41 23.98 19.07
CA GLU A 4 13.96 24.16 19.09
C GLU A 4 13.25 23.20 18.12
N LEU A 5 13.85 23.01 16.94
CA LEU A 5 13.36 22.11 15.90
C LEU A 5 13.49 20.64 16.35
N LYS A 6 14.56 20.32 17.08
CA LYS A 6 14.74 19.01 17.71
C LYS A 6 13.66 18.73 18.78
N LYS A 7 13.33 19.70 19.63
CA LYS A 7 12.25 19.55 20.63
C LYS A 7 10.88 19.37 19.99
N LYS A 8 10.56 20.14 18.93
CA LYS A 8 9.31 19.99 18.17
C LYS A 8 9.20 18.60 17.54
N LEU A 9 10.29 18.08 16.96
CA LEU A 9 10.32 16.74 16.38
C LEU A 9 10.09 15.64 17.44
N ILE A 10 10.77 15.74 18.60
CA ILE A 10 10.59 14.79 19.72
C ILE A 10 9.14 14.77 20.21
N ASN A 11 8.52 15.94 20.37
CA ASN A 11 7.12 16.02 20.80
C ASN A 11 6.17 15.39 19.77
N ARG A 12 6.39 15.60 18.47
CA ARG A 12 5.59 14.99 17.40
C ARG A 12 5.75 13.47 17.34
N LEU A 13 6.97 12.95 17.54
CA LEU A 13 7.22 11.50 17.66
C LEU A 13 6.50 10.91 18.87
N HIS A 14 6.52 11.60 20.01
CA HIS A 14 5.79 11.17 21.20
C HIS A 14 4.28 11.19 20.98
N GLN A 15 3.74 12.19 20.27
CA GLN A 15 2.32 12.25 19.91
C GLN A 15 1.92 11.07 19.01
N ALA A 16 2.68 10.77 17.95
CA ALA A 16 2.40 9.63 17.07
C ALA A 16 2.44 8.29 17.82
N SER A 17 3.34 8.15 18.79
CA SER A 17 3.43 6.93 19.62
C SER A 17 2.38 6.83 20.72
N SER A 18 1.70 7.92 21.10
CA SER A 18 0.78 7.96 22.25
C SER A 18 -0.69 8.10 21.85
N GLN A 19 -0.96 8.64 20.66
CA GLN A 19 -2.32 8.86 20.16
C GLN A 19 -2.87 7.71 19.30
N ASN A 20 -2.13 6.59 19.14
CA ASN A 20 -2.49 5.46 18.26
C ASN A 20 -2.94 5.94 16.86
N GLY A 21 -2.23 6.93 16.30
CA GLY A 21 -2.64 7.54 15.04
C GLY A 21 -1.53 8.33 14.34
N PRO A 22 -1.66 8.52 13.02
CA PRO A 22 -0.70 9.29 12.23
C PRO A 22 -0.67 10.76 12.65
N VAL A 23 0.52 11.35 12.71
CA VAL A 23 0.70 12.80 12.89
C VAL A 23 1.18 13.40 11.58
N ALA A 24 0.33 14.21 10.94
CA ALA A 24 0.69 15.00 9.77
C ALA A 24 1.65 16.14 10.15
N ILE A 25 2.67 16.34 9.33
CA ILE A 25 3.56 17.48 9.36
C ILE A 25 3.25 18.35 8.16
N ASP A 26 2.60 19.47 8.43
CA ASP A 26 2.33 20.51 7.44
C ASP A 26 3.30 21.69 7.62
N GLU A 27 3.70 22.28 6.51
CA GLU A 27 4.39 23.57 6.43
C GLU A 27 3.70 24.41 5.35
N ASP A 28 3.30 25.63 5.69
CA ASP A 28 2.56 26.55 4.80
C ASP A 28 1.30 25.92 4.13
N GLY A 29 0.60 25.05 4.87
CA GLY A 29 -0.62 24.38 4.39
C GLY A 29 -0.36 23.24 3.39
N LYS A 30 0.90 22.84 3.20
CA LYS A 30 1.27 21.66 2.42
C LYS A 30 1.72 20.54 3.35
N LEU A 31 1.17 19.35 3.13
CA LEU A 31 1.62 18.13 3.79
C LEU A 31 3.02 17.76 3.29
N ILE A 32 3.99 17.76 4.21
CA ILE A 32 5.39 17.42 3.91
C ILE A 32 5.72 16.01 4.36
N ALA A 33 5.20 15.58 5.51
CA ALA A 33 5.46 14.25 6.04
C ALA A 33 4.32 13.75 6.92
N VAL A 34 4.24 12.44 7.10
CA VAL A 34 3.37 11.80 8.08
C VAL A 34 4.25 10.95 9.01
N ILE A 35 4.12 11.16 10.30
CA ILE A 35 4.78 10.34 11.31
C ILE A 35 3.79 9.28 11.78
N LEU A 36 4.19 8.02 11.67
CA LEU A 36 3.43 6.85 12.11
C LEU A 36 4.18 6.21 13.29
N SER A 37 3.45 5.52 14.16
CA SER A 37 4.10 4.60 15.08
C SER A 37 4.72 3.43 14.29
N ALA A 38 5.77 2.80 14.84
CA ALA A 38 6.41 1.67 14.19
C ALA A 38 5.43 0.49 14.02
N SER A 39 4.54 0.27 14.99
CA SER A 39 3.51 -0.77 14.94
C SER A 39 2.48 -0.50 13.85
N ASP A 40 1.99 0.74 13.72
CA ASP A 40 1.00 1.08 12.69
C ASP A 40 1.61 0.92 11.29
N TYR A 41 2.86 1.36 11.12
CA TYR A 41 3.56 1.19 9.85
C TYR A 41 3.75 -0.30 9.49
N GLN A 42 4.12 -1.14 10.45
CA GLN A 42 4.21 -2.59 10.25
C GLN A 42 2.85 -3.20 9.91
N GLN A 43 1.77 -2.75 10.54
CA GLN A 43 0.42 -3.20 10.23
C GLN A 43 0.01 -2.80 8.80
N PHE A 44 0.24 -1.54 8.40
CA PHE A 44 -0.03 -1.10 7.03
C PHE A 44 0.76 -1.91 5.99
N GLN A 45 2.03 -2.22 6.27
CA GLN A 45 2.81 -3.10 5.41
C GLN A 45 2.22 -4.51 5.34
N ALA A 46 1.86 -5.11 6.48
CA ALA A 46 1.26 -6.44 6.52
C ALA A 46 -0.07 -6.51 5.77
N GLU A 47 -0.91 -5.47 5.88
CA GLU A 47 -2.16 -5.34 5.14
C GLU A 47 -1.91 -5.22 3.63
N ARG A 48 -0.96 -4.36 3.22
CA ARG A 48 -0.56 -4.22 1.81
C ARG A 48 -0.02 -5.53 1.24
N ASP A 49 0.88 -6.19 1.95
CA ASP A 49 1.46 -7.47 1.53
C ASP A 49 0.37 -8.56 1.44
N GLY A 50 -0.59 -8.56 2.35
CA GLY A 50 -1.78 -9.42 2.29
C GLY A 50 -2.67 -9.16 1.07
N ARG A 51 -2.87 -7.89 0.69
CA ARG A 51 -3.59 -7.52 -0.55
C ARG A 51 -2.83 -7.97 -1.79
N LEU A 52 -1.53 -7.70 -1.86
CA LEU A 52 -0.67 -8.12 -2.97
C LEU A 52 -0.66 -9.64 -3.15
N LEU A 53 -0.63 -10.40 -2.04
CA LEU A 53 -0.71 -11.85 -2.08
C LEU A 53 -2.03 -12.34 -2.68
N LYS A 54 -3.17 -11.74 -2.30
CA LYS A 54 -4.48 -12.08 -2.88
C LYS A 54 -4.55 -11.77 -4.37
N LEU A 55 -4.06 -10.60 -4.79
CA LEU A 55 -4.01 -10.22 -6.21
C LEU A 55 -3.14 -11.19 -7.03
N LYS A 56 -2.00 -11.62 -6.46
CA LYS A 56 -1.16 -12.64 -7.09
C LYS A 56 -1.90 -13.98 -7.23
N GLN A 57 -2.59 -14.43 -6.18
CA GLN A 57 -3.38 -15.65 -6.23
C GLN A 57 -4.50 -15.58 -7.29
N GLU A 58 -5.16 -14.43 -7.43
CA GLU A 58 -6.15 -14.20 -8.49
C GLU A 58 -5.52 -14.25 -9.88
N MET A 59 -4.34 -13.64 -10.05
CA MET A 59 -3.59 -13.68 -11.31
C MET A 59 -3.20 -15.12 -11.68
N ASP A 60 -2.68 -15.88 -10.72
CA ASP A 60 -2.31 -17.29 -10.90
C ASP A 60 -3.54 -18.15 -11.25
N ALA A 61 -4.68 -17.91 -10.61
CA ALA A 61 -5.94 -18.59 -10.93
C ALA A 61 -6.43 -18.27 -12.36
N VAL A 62 -6.31 -17.02 -12.80
CA VAL A 62 -6.64 -16.62 -14.17
C VAL A 62 -5.70 -17.30 -15.18
N LEU A 63 -4.40 -17.35 -14.90
CA LEU A 63 -3.42 -18.05 -15.76
C LEU A 63 -3.69 -19.55 -15.84
N ALA A 64 -4.03 -20.19 -14.72
CA ALA A 64 -4.39 -21.60 -14.68
C ALA A 64 -5.67 -21.89 -15.50
N LEU A 65 -6.65 -20.98 -15.48
CA LEU A 65 -7.85 -21.09 -16.33
C LEU A 65 -7.50 -21.05 -17.83
N VAL A 66 -6.57 -20.18 -18.25
CA VAL A 66 -6.08 -20.15 -19.64
C VAL A 66 -5.41 -21.47 -20.01
N GLN A 67 -4.53 -21.98 -19.16
CA GLN A 67 -3.84 -23.25 -19.40
C GLN A 67 -4.80 -24.44 -19.47
N SER A 68 -5.90 -24.41 -18.69
CA SER A 68 -6.93 -25.45 -18.68
C SER A 68 -7.81 -25.51 -19.94
N HIS A 69 -7.63 -24.62 -20.92
CA HIS A 69 -8.41 -24.55 -22.17
C HIS A 69 -9.93 -24.57 -21.94
N THR A 70 -10.41 -24.01 -20.82
CA THR A 70 -11.83 -23.99 -20.52
C THR A 70 -12.56 -23.07 -21.51
N ARG A 71 -13.27 -23.70 -22.46
CA ARG A 71 -14.01 -23.15 -23.63
C ARG A 71 -15.10 -22.09 -23.34
N LYS A 72 -15.13 -21.43 -22.17
CA LYS A 72 -16.20 -20.52 -21.77
C LYS A 72 -15.85 -19.03 -21.74
N ARG A 73 -14.56 -18.65 -21.84
CA ARG A 73 -14.14 -17.24 -21.89
C ARG A 73 -13.31 -16.98 -23.14
N SER A 74 -13.52 -15.83 -23.76
CA SER A 74 -12.71 -15.43 -24.91
C SER A 74 -11.31 -15.04 -24.45
N LEU A 75 -10.29 -15.27 -25.29
CA LEU A 75 -8.90 -14.87 -25.00
C LEU A 75 -8.81 -13.38 -24.60
N ALA A 76 -9.59 -12.54 -25.28
CA ALA A 76 -9.68 -11.10 -25.02
C ALA A 76 -10.19 -10.75 -23.61
N GLU A 77 -11.16 -11.50 -23.08
CA GLU A 77 -11.66 -11.30 -21.70
C GLU A 77 -10.59 -11.65 -20.65
N VAL A 78 -9.78 -12.66 -20.93
CA VAL A 78 -8.71 -13.07 -20.02
C VAL A 78 -7.55 -12.07 -20.05
N GLU A 79 -7.14 -11.62 -21.24
CA GLU A 79 -6.13 -10.58 -21.40
C GLU A 79 -6.54 -9.27 -20.72
N ALA A 80 -7.80 -8.85 -20.88
CA ALA A 80 -8.33 -7.66 -20.20
C ALA A 80 -8.28 -7.81 -18.67
N ARG A 81 -8.64 -8.98 -18.13
CA ARG A 81 -8.61 -9.24 -16.69
C ARG A 81 -7.17 -9.27 -16.14
N LEU A 82 -6.23 -9.89 -16.86
CA LEU A 82 -4.81 -9.89 -16.51
C LEU A 82 -4.21 -8.48 -16.54
N GLY A 83 -4.55 -7.70 -17.56
CA GLY A 83 -4.13 -6.30 -17.67
C GLY A 83 -4.63 -5.46 -16.49
N ALA A 84 -5.89 -5.63 -16.10
CA ALA A 84 -6.48 -4.94 -14.94
C ALA A 84 -5.79 -5.33 -13.62
N LEU A 85 -5.58 -6.63 -13.38
CA LEU A 85 -4.87 -7.12 -12.18
C LEU A 85 -3.43 -6.59 -12.12
N ARG A 86 -2.72 -6.61 -13.25
CA ARG A 86 -1.35 -6.09 -13.35
C ARG A 86 -1.30 -4.60 -13.02
N LYS A 87 -2.28 -3.82 -13.49
CA LYS A 87 -2.37 -2.39 -13.19
C LYS A 87 -2.53 -2.15 -11.68
N ILE A 88 -3.45 -2.86 -11.03
CA ILE A 88 -3.69 -2.73 -9.59
C ILE A 88 -2.44 -3.12 -8.78
N ILE A 89 -1.75 -4.20 -9.17
CA ILE A 89 -0.50 -4.62 -8.52
C ILE A 89 0.58 -3.54 -8.64
N LEU A 90 0.72 -2.92 -9.82
CA LEU A 90 1.70 -1.86 -10.02
C LEU A 90 1.37 -0.59 -9.22
N GLU A 91 0.08 -0.25 -9.08
CA GLU A 91 -0.37 0.87 -8.25
C GLU A 91 -0.04 0.60 -6.77
N GLU A 92 -0.36 -0.58 -6.23
CA GLU A 92 -0.04 -0.95 -4.83
C GLU A 92 1.47 -1.15 -4.56
N MET A 93 2.31 -1.25 -5.59
CA MET A 93 3.78 -1.31 -5.47
C MET A 93 4.46 0.05 -5.64
N GLY A 94 3.81 0.97 -6.38
CA GLY A 94 4.31 2.31 -6.68
C GLY A 94 3.90 3.37 -5.66
N GLU A 95 2.81 3.12 -4.92
CA GLU A 95 2.52 3.72 -3.61
C GLU A 95 3.23 2.96 -2.47
#